data_AF-A0A7S2DCH6-F1
#
_entry.id   AF-A0A7S2DCH6-F1
#
_cell.length_a   1.000
_cell.length_b   1.000
_cell.length_c   1.000
_cell.angle_alpha   90.00
_cell.angle_beta   90.00
_cell.angle_gamma   90.00
#
_symmetry.space_group_name_H-M   'P 1'
#
loop_
_entity.id
_entity.type
_entity.pdbx_description
1 polymer ?
#
loop_
_entity_poly.entity_id
_entity_poly.type
_entity_poly.pdbx_seq_one_letter_code
_entity_poly.pdbx_strand_id
1 'polypeptide(L)'
;DEIPCNMQRVALQQKFQREADFPISILDTAVSVDLAKCEASDEDDRRHILNCMAGIPELDAEPPLDHPKYTEANRKLSGIVLLAAWPQLLAKGLVKDWNLSERLK
;
A
#
# COMPACT_ATOMS: atom_id res chain seq x y z
N ASP A 1 14.87 -4.48 28.92
CA ASP A 1 14.87 -5.76 28.20
C ASP A 1 15.27 -5.56 26.75
N GLU A 2 16.57 -5.60 26.48
CA GLU A 2 17.09 -5.53 25.11
C GLU A 2 17.07 -6.93 24.50
N ILE A 3 16.42 -7.07 23.34
CA ILE A 3 16.46 -8.32 22.58
C ILE A 3 17.89 -8.51 22.07
N PRO A 4 18.56 -9.64 22.35
CA PRO A 4 19.92 -9.88 21.89
C PRO A 4 20.01 -9.77 20.35
N CYS A 5 21.01 -9.02 19.87
CA CYS A 5 21.27 -8.74 18.44
C CYS A 5 21.21 -9.99 17.52
N ASN A 6 21.56 -11.16 18.05
CA ASN A 6 21.52 -12.41 17.28
C ASN A 6 20.08 -12.90 16.97
N MET A 7 19.12 -12.65 17.87
CA MET A 7 17.70 -12.98 17.63
C MET A 7 17.07 -12.08 16.57
N GLN A 8 17.48 -10.80 16.52
CA GLN A 8 16.99 -9.85 15.51
C GLN A 8 17.39 -10.28 14.09
N ARG A 9 18.59 -10.84 13.91
CA ARG A 9 19.06 -11.35 12.61
C ARG A 9 18.25 -12.54 12.11
N VAL A 10 17.92 -13.48 12.99
CA VAL A 10 17.12 -14.67 12.64
C VAL A 10 15.71 -14.26 12.23
N ALA A 11 15.08 -13.35 12.98
CA ALA A 11 13.74 -12.85 12.67
C ALA A 11 13.68 -12.14 11.31
N LEU A 12 14.69 -11.31 11.00
CA LEU A 12 14.80 -10.66 9.70
C LEU A 12 14.94 -11.72 8.59
N GLN A 13 15.88 -12.66 8.73
CA GLN A 13 16.11 -13.69 7.72
C GLN A 13 14.85 -14.53 7.43
N GLN A 14 14.09 -14.91 8.46
CA GLN A 14 12.83 -15.63 8.30
C GLN A 14 11.75 -14.80 7.60
N LYS A 15 11.65 -13.50 7.91
CA LYS A 15 10.75 -12.57 7.20
C LYS A 15 11.12 -12.49 5.72
N PHE A 16 12.39 -12.27 5.42
CA PHE A 16 12.90 -12.21 4.05
C PHE A 16 12.60 -13.49 3.27
N GLN A 17 12.82 -14.66 3.87
CA GLN A 17 12.51 -15.95 3.24
C GLN A 17 11.02 -16.10 2.94
N ARG A 18 10.14 -15.71 3.87
CA ARG A 18 8.68 -15.76 3.68
C ARG A 18 8.21 -14.85 2.54
N GLU A 19 8.83 -13.69 2.37
CA GLU A 19 8.41 -12.67 1.40
C GLU A 19 9.09 -12.84 0.03
N ALA A 20 10.15 -13.63 -0.08
CA ALA A 20 10.93 -13.82 -1.31
C ALA A 20 10.06 -14.30 -2.50
N ASP A 21 9.09 -15.16 -2.21
CA ASP A 21 8.21 -15.79 -3.20
C ASP A 21 6.87 -15.06 -3.37
N PHE A 22 6.64 -13.96 -2.63
CA PHE A 22 5.42 -13.18 -2.79
C PHE A 22 5.31 -12.63 -4.23
N PRO A 23 4.15 -12.71 -4.91
CA PRO A 23 4.07 -12.30 -6.31
C PRO A 23 4.29 -10.79 -6.50
N ILE A 24 5.28 -10.43 -7.32
CA ILE A 24 5.61 -9.03 -7.63
C ILE A 24 4.47 -8.33 -8.37
N SER A 25 3.71 -9.05 -9.19
CA SER A 25 2.54 -8.49 -9.88
C SER A 25 1.46 -7.98 -8.92
N ILE A 26 1.30 -8.62 -7.76
CA ILE A 26 0.38 -8.15 -6.72
C ILE A 26 0.91 -6.86 -6.09
N LEU A 27 2.21 -6.80 -5.78
CA LEU A 27 2.83 -5.59 -5.25
C LEU A 27 2.76 -4.44 -6.26
N ASP A 28 2.96 -4.71 -7.54
CA ASP A 28 2.88 -3.72 -8.63
C ASP A 28 1.47 -3.12 -8.73
N THR A 29 0.45 -3.98 -8.67
CA THR A 29 -0.96 -3.56 -8.62
C THR A 29 -1.25 -2.72 -7.38
N ALA A 30 -0.76 -3.15 -6.22
CA ALA A 30 -1.02 -2.48 -4.95
C ALA A 30 -0.34 -1.09 -4.86
N VAL A 31 0.81 -0.88 -5.50
CA VAL A 31 1.44 0.45 -5.58
C VAL A 31 0.63 1.42 -6.46
N SER A 32 -0.12 0.92 -7.43
CA SER A 32 -0.93 1.73 -8.36
C SER A 32 -2.40 1.80 -7.98
N VAL A 33 -2.75 1.44 -6.74
CA VAL A 33 -4.14 1.44 -6.26
C VAL A 33 -4.73 2.85 -6.22
N ASP A 34 -6.00 2.97 -6.57
CA ASP A 34 -6.78 4.19 -6.45
C ASP A 34 -8.02 3.92 -5.59
N LEU A 35 -8.00 4.41 -4.34
CA LEU A 35 -9.05 4.16 -3.34
C LEU A 35 -10.45 4.57 -3.83
N ALA A 36 -10.56 5.64 -4.62
CA ALA A 36 -11.85 6.10 -5.13
C ALA A 36 -12.47 5.13 -6.16
N LYS A 37 -11.63 4.30 -6.80
CA LYS A 37 -12.03 3.32 -7.84
C LYS A 37 -12.03 1.88 -7.34
N CYS A 38 -11.72 1.65 -6.06
CA CYS A 38 -11.70 0.31 -5.49
C CYS A 38 -13.12 -0.21 -5.24
N GLU A 39 -13.27 -1.51 -5.38
CA GLU A 39 -14.45 -2.24 -4.98
C GLU A 39 -14.32 -2.67 -3.51
N ALA A 40 -15.46 -2.77 -2.82
CA ALA A 40 -15.54 -3.33 -1.49
C ALA A 40 -16.53 -4.50 -1.49
N SER A 41 -16.37 -5.43 -0.55
CA SER A 41 -17.35 -6.51 -0.37
C SER A 41 -18.71 -6.00 0.12
N ASP A 42 -18.70 -4.85 0.79
CA ASP A 42 -19.88 -4.10 1.21
C ASP A 42 -19.78 -2.69 0.64
N GLU A 43 -20.78 -2.32 -0.15
CA GLU A 43 -20.81 -1.02 -0.83
C GLU A 43 -21.05 0.13 0.16
N ASP A 44 -21.71 -0.13 1.29
CA ASP A 44 -21.90 0.87 2.33
C ASP A 44 -20.57 1.18 3.03
N ASP A 45 -19.70 0.19 3.26
CA ASP A 45 -18.35 0.41 3.77
C ASP A 45 -17.52 1.29 2.82
N ARG A 46 -17.58 1.03 1.50
CA ARG A 46 -16.91 1.87 0.50
C ARG A 46 -17.37 3.32 0.63
N ARG A 47 -18.69 3.53 0.68
CA ARG A 47 -19.31 4.85 0.77
C ARG A 47 -18.89 5.58 2.04
N HIS A 48 -19.00 4.92 3.19
CA HIS A 48 -18.68 5.47 4.50
C HIS A 48 -17.20 5.80 4.63
N ILE A 49 -16.30 4.94 4.17
CA ILE A 49 -14.84 5.18 4.19
C ILE A 49 -14.51 6.42 3.36
N LEU A 50 -15.02 6.50 2.13
CA LEU A 50 -14.73 7.63 1.23
C LEU A 50 -15.32 8.94 1.77
N ASN A 51 -16.54 8.93 2.31
CA ASN A 51 -17.14 10.12 2.92
C ASN A 51 -16.43 10.54 4.21
N CYS A 52 -16.03 9.58 5.04
CA CYS A 52 -15.22 9.84 6.23
C CYS A 52 -13.87 10.49 5.87
N MET A 53 -13.20 9.98 4.85
CA MET A 53 -11.94 10.55 4.34
C MET A 53 -12.13 11.95 3.76
N ALA A 54 -13.27 12.22 3.12
CA ALA A 54 -13.62 13.53 2.58
C ALA A 54 -14.13 14.52 3.65
N GLY A 55 -14.36 14.06 4.88
CA GLY A 55 -14.92 14.89 5.96
C GLY A 55 -16.39 15.25 5.73
N ILE A 56 -17.13 14.42 4.99
CA ILE A 56 -18.55 14.59 4.72
C ILE A 56 -19.36 14.08 5.94
N PRO A 57 -20.22 14.90 6.56
CA PRO A 57 -21.00 14.48 7.72
C PRO A 57 -22.05 13.40 7.43
N GLU A 58 -22.63 13.43 6.22
CA GLU A 58 -23.62 12.46 5.76
C GLU A 58 -22.89 11.27 5.10
N LEU A 59 -22.74 10.17 5.83
CA LEU A 59 -21.95 9.03 5.37
C LEU A 59 -22.65 8.25 4.25
N ASP A 60 -23.98 8.32 4.18
CA ASP A 60 -24.76 7.64 3.14
C ASP A 60 -24.84 8.41 1.82
N ALA A 61 -24.26 9.61 1.75
CA ALA A 61 -24.21 10.41 0.52
C ALA A 61 -23.30 9.75 -0.55
N GLU A 62 -23.52 10.09 -1.81
CA GLU A 62 -22.59 9.66 -2.87
C GLU A 62 -21.22 10.33 -2.65
N PRO A 63 -20.12 9.55 -2.53
CA PRO A 63 -18.80 10.12 -2.32
C PRO A 63 -18.34 10.90 -3.55
N PRO A 64 -17.54 11.97 -3.36
CA PRO A 64 -16.97 12.69 -4.48
C PRO A 64 -16.09 11.76 -5.33
N LEU A 65 -16.07 11.96 -6.64
CA LEU A 65 -15.23 11.17 -7.55
C LEU A 65 -13.73 11.43 -7.35
N ASP A 66 -13.38 12.62 -6.86
CA ASP A 66 -12.02 13.02 -6.55
C ASP A 66 -12.01 13.87 -5.28
N HIS A 67 -11.00 13.67 -4.44
CA HIS A 67 -10.79 14.45 -3.23
C HIS A 67 -9.30 14.47 -2.85
N PRO A 68 -8.73 15.61 -2.41
CA PRO A 68 -7.32 15.68 -2.02
C PRO A 68 -6.89 14.66 -0.97
N LYS A 69 -7.81 14.24 -0.09
CA LYS A 69 -7.55 13.20 0.91
C LYS A 69 -7.44 11.80 0.32
N TYR A 70 -8.09 11.52 -0.80
CA TYR A 70 -7.93 10.24 -1.52
C TYR A 70 -6.54 10.20 -2.13
N THR A 71 -6.13 11.26 -2.81
CA THR A 71 -4.77 11.41 -3.35
C THR A 71 -3.69 11.29 -2.27
N GLU A 72 -3.90 11.93 -1.11
CA GLU A 72 -3.00 11.81 0.04
C GLU A 72 -2.89 10.36 0.54
N ALA A 73 -4.02 9.67 0.66
CA ALA A 73 -4.07 8.29 1.14
C ALA A 73 -3.49 7.30 0.13
N ASN A 74 -3.80 7.44 -1.17
CA ASN A 74 -3.21 6.67 -2.25
C ASN A 74 -1.68 6.75 -2.19
N ARG A 75 -1.10 7.96 -2.13
CA ARG A 75 0.36 8.14 -2.01
C ARG A 75 0.95 7.46 -0.78
N LYS A 76 0.29 7.55 0.38
CA LYS A 76 0.75 6.89 1.61
C LYS A 76 0.73 5.37 1.47
N LEU A 77 -0.36 4.81 0.95
CA LEU A 77 -0.52 3.38 0.75
C LEU A 77 0.51 2.85 -0.24
N SER A 78 0.68 3.51 -1.39
CA SER A 78 1.72 3.21 -2.38
C SER A 78 3.11 3.21 -1.76
N GLY A 79 3.43 4.22 -0.93
CA GLY A 79 4.70 4.31 -0.22
C GLY A 79 4.94 3.14 0.76
N ILE A 80 3.91 2.75 1.52
CA ILE A 80 3.99 1.62 2.46
C ILE A 80 4.24 0.30 1.72
N VAL A 81 3.47 0.05 0.65
CA VAL A 81 3.62 -1.16 -0.17
C VAL A 81 5.01 -1.19 -0.82
N LEU A 82 5.47 -0.06 -1.35
CA LEU A 82 6.78 0.04 -1.97
C LEU A 82 7.91 -0.25 -0.98
N LEU A 83 7.83 0.28 0.25
CA LEU A 83 8.83 0.01 1.28
C LEU A 83 8.88 -1.48 1.63
N ALA A 84 7.73 -2.15 1.68
CA ALA A 84 7.65 -3.58 1.88
C ALA A 84 8.20 -4.39 0.70
N ALA A 85 7.95 -3.93 -0.53
CA ALA A 85 8.42 -4.57 -1.77
C ALA A 85 9.93 -4.38 -2.02
N TRP A 86 10.51 -3.29 -1.52
CA TRP A 86 11.88 -2.85 -1.82
C TRP A 86 12.95 -3.94 -1.75
N PRO A 87 13.02 -4.79 -0.70
CA PRO A 87 14.07 -5.79 -0.61
C PRO A 87 13.92 -6.89 -1.67
N GLN A 88 12.69 -7.25 -2.03
CA GLN A 88 12.42 -8.22 -3.08
C GLN A 88 12.75 -7.67 -4.46
N LEU A 89 12.40 -6.40 -4.73
CA LEU A 89 12.74 -5.72 -5.98
C LEU A 89 14.24 -5.61 -6.19
N LEU A 90 14.99 -5.28 -5.13
CA LEU A 90 16.44 -5.26 -5.16
C LEU A 90 17.02 -6.65 -5.45
N ALA A 91 16.57 -7.68 -4.73
CA ALA A 91 17.07 -9.05 -4.91
C ALA A 91 16.83 -9.59 -6.32
N LYS A 92 15.75 -9.15 -6.99
CA LYS A 92 15.37 -9.57 -8.34
C LYS A 92 15.83 -8.62 -9.44
N GLY A 93 16.49 -7.50 -9.10
CA GLY A 93 17.01 -6.54 -10.07
C GLY A 93 15.95 -5.67 -10.76
N LEU A 94 14.74 -5.55 -10.20
CA LEU A 94 13.58 -4.91 -10.83
C LEU A 94 13.36 -3.44 -10.42
N VAL A 95 14.26 -2.86 -9.63
CA VAL A 95 14.09 -1.49 -9.09
C VAL A 95 13.92 -0.44 -10.19
N LYS A 96 14.63 -0.58 -11.31
CA LYS A 96 14.54 0.37 -12.44
C LYS A 96 13.19 0.29 -13.15
N ASP A 97 12.67 -0.93 -13.32
CA ASP A 97 11.44 -1.19 -14.07
C ASP A 97 10.20 -0.62 -13.36
N TRP A 98 10.32 -0.44 -12.04
CA TRP A 98 9.23 0.08 -11.21
C TRP A 98 9.07 1.60 -11.24
N ASN A 99 10.00 2.34 -11.86
CA ASN A 99 9.94 3.79 -12.11
C ASN A 99 9.32 4.62 -10.96
N LEU A 100 9.91 4.49 -9.78
CA LEU A 100 9.32 4.97 -8.52
C LEU A 100 9.07 6.48 -8.47
N SER A 101 9.90 7.25 -9.18
CA SER A 101 9.77 8.69 -9.28
C SER A 101 8.47 9.11 -9.96
N GLU A 102 7.88 8.28 -10.83
CA GLU A 102 6.58 8.55 -11.44
C GLU A 102 5.43 8.08 -10.56
N ARG A 103 5.60 6.95 -9.86
CA ARG A 103 4.52 6.33 -9.06
C ARG A 103 4.25 7.01 -7.72
N LEU A 104 5.20 7.80 -7.21
CA LEU A 104 5.07 8.54 -5.94
C LEU A 104 4.74 10.03 -6.14
N LYS A 105 4.37 10.45 -7.36
CA LYS A 105 3.96 11.84 -7.66
C LYS A 105 2.58 12.16 -7.14
#